data_AF-A0A4S2S898-F1
#
_entry.id   AF-A0A4S2S898-F1
#
_cell.length_a   1.000
_cell.length_b   1.000
_cell.length_c   1.000
_cell.angle_alpha   90.00
_cell.angle_beta   90.00
_cell.angle_gamma   90.00
#
_symmetry.space_group_name_H-M   'P 1'
#
loop_
_entity.id
_entity.type
_entity.pdbx_description
1 polymer ?
#
loop_
_entity_poly.entity_id
_entity_poly.type
_entity_poly.pdbx_seq_one_letter_code
_entity_poly.pdbx_strand_id
1 'polypeptide(L)'
;MDWRHNAVCREEDPELFFPIGNTGPALLQIEEAKAVCRRCPVMEQCLQWALESGQDSGVWGGLSEDERRAMKRRAARNRARNATA
;
A
#
# COMPACT_ATOMS: atom_id res chain seq x y z
N MET A 1 -3.78 -3.09 22.04
CA MET A 1 -4.83 -3.27 21.03
C MET A 1 -4.17 -3.35 19.67
N ASP A 2 -4.56 -4.30 18.82
CA ASP A 2 -4.04 -4.40 17.45
C ASP A 2 -4.61 -3.27 16.58
N TRP A 3 -3.75 -2.53 15.90
CA TRP A 3 -4.09 -1.37 15.06
C TRP A 3 -5.12 -1.71 13.98
N ARG A 4 -5.17 -2.98 13.54
CA ARG A 4 -6.15 -3.47 12.57
C ARG A 4 -7.60 -3.23 13.01
N HIS A 5 -7.89 -3.18 14.31
CA HIS A 5 -9.24 -2.90 14.80
C HIS A 5 -9.73 -1.50 14.43
N ASN A 6 -8.81 -0.54 14.28
CA ASN A 6 -9.11 0.86 13.94
C ASN A 6 -9.03 1.12 12.42
N ALA A 7 -8.91 0.08 11.60
CA ALA A 7 -8.81 0.23 10.15
C ALA A 7 -10.19 0.48 9.52
N VAL A 8 -10.34 1.64 8.86
CA VAL A 8 -11.59 2.07 8.18
C VAL A 8 -11.97 1.12 7.04
N CYS A 9 -11.00 0.50 6.37
CA CYS A 9 -11.25 -0.45 5.28
C CYS A 9 -12.06 -1.69 5.70
N ARG A 10 -12.25 -1.95 7.00
CA ARG A 10 -13.11 -3.03 7.51
C ARG A 10 -14.59 -2.82 7.22
N GLU A 11 -14.99 -1.58 6.94
CA GLU A 11 -16.38 -1.20 6.62
C GLU A 11 -16.64 -1.19 5.10
N GLU A 12 -15.61 -1.45 4.30
CA GLU A 12 -15.65 -1.43 2.84
C GLU A 12 -15.60 -2.85 2.27
N ASP A 13 -15.90 -2.98 0.98
CA ASP A 13 -15.73 -4.23 0.25
C ASP A 13 -14.23 -4.62 0.17
N PRO A 14 -13.83 -5.81 0.63
CA PRO A 14 -12.45 -6.28 0.48
C PRO A 14 -11.96 -6.27 -0.98
N GLU A 15 -12.81 -6.56 -1.96
CA GLU A 15 -12.42 -6.60 -3.38
C GLU A 15 -11.92 -5.24 -3.88
N LEU A 16 -12.40 -4.13 -3.29
CA LEU A 16 -11.93 -2.78 -3.60
C LEU A 16 -10.40 -2.64 -3.47
N PHE A 17 -9.80 -3.34 -2.49
CA PHE A 17 -8.37 -3.25 -2.20
C PHE A 17 -7.53 -4.20 -3.05
N PHE A 18 -8.13 -5.09 -3.84
CA PHE A 18 -7.43 -6.06 -4.69
C PHE A 18 -7.82 -5.91 -6.17
N PRO A 19 -7.46 -4.78 -6.80
CA PRO A 19 -7.73 -4.55 -8.22
C PRO A 19 -6.97 -5.53 -9.11
N ILE A 20 -7.63 -5.99 -10.18
CA ILE A 20 -7.03 -6.88 -11.17
C ILE A 20 -6.31 -6.04 -12.23
N GLY A 21 -4.98 -6.01 -12.14
CA GLY A 21 -4.13 -5.23 -13.04
C GLY A 21 -3.94 -3.79 -12.58
N ASN A 22 -3.32 -2.98 -13.44
CA ASN A 22 -2.93 -1.59 -13.16
C ASN A 22 -3.27 -0.64 -14.32
N THR A 23 -4.25 -1.01 -15.15
CA THR A 23 -4.70 -0.25 -16.32
C THR A 23 -6.22 -0.17 -16.38
N GLY A 24 -6.73 0.81 -17.13
CA GLY A 24 -8.16 0.95 -17.37
C GLY A 24 -8.98 1.05 -16.07
N PRO A 25 -10.03 0.21 -15.88
CA PRO A 25 -10.87 0.23 -14.69
C PRO A 25 -10.11 0.05 -13.37
N ALA A 26 -9.00 -0.69 -13.38
CA ALA A 26 -8.19 -0.92 -12.19
C ALA A 26 -7.62 0.39 -11.62
N LEU A 27 -7.34 1.39 -12.45
CA LEU A 27 -6.84 2.69 -11.97
C LEU A 27 -7.88 3.43 -11.12
N LEU A 28 -9.16 3.35 -11.49
CA LEU A 28 -10.24 3.95 -10.73
C LEU A 28 -10.42 3.23 -9.40
N GLN A 29 -10.44 1.89 -9.42
CA GLN A 29 -10.52 1.07 -8.21
C GLN A 29 -9.35 1.32 -7.25
N ILE A 30 -8.11 1.47 -7.78
CA ILE A 30 -6.94 1.85 -6.98
C ILE A 30 -7.15 3.21 -6.32
N GLU A 31 -7.66 4.20 -7.04
CA GLU A 31 -7.87 5.55 -6.50
C GLU A 31 -8.98 5.58 -5.45
N GLU A 32 -10.04 4.80 -5.64
CA GLU A 32 -11.11 4.62 -4.65
C GLU A 32 -10.57 3.96 -3.37
N ALA A 33 -9.80 2.87 -3.49
CA ALA A 33 -9.14 2.23 -2.35
C ALA A 33 -8.19 3.18 -1.61
N LYS A 34 -7.45 4.01 -2.35
CA LYS A 34 -6.59 5.06 -1.79
C LYS A 34 -7.40 6.15 -1.07
N ALA A 35 -8.56 6.52 -1.60
CA ALA A 35 -9.45 7.47 -0.93
C ALA A 35 -9.88 6.96 0.44
N VAL A 36 -10.19 5.66 0.58
CA VAL A 36 -10.44 5.04 1.88
C VAL A 36 -9.20 5.11 2.78
N CYS A 37 -8.03 4.80 2.25
CA CYS A 37 -6.79 4.85 3.03
C CYS A 37 -6.48 6.24 3.57
N ARG A 38 -6.74 7.31 2.81
CA ARG A 38 -6.47 8.71 3.22
C ARG A 38 -7.24 9.16 4.45
N ARG A 39 -8.41 8.55 4.73
CA ARG A 39 -9.21 8.81 5.94
C ARG A 39 -8.95 7.82 7.07
N CYS A 40 -8.06 6.85 6.88
CA CYS A 40 -7.79 5.78 7.84
C CYS A 40 -6.74 6.21 8.89
N PRO A 41 -7.04 6.17 10.20
CA PRO A 41 -6.12 6.64 11.25
C PRO A 41 -4.88 5.74 11.41
N VAL A 42 -4.91 4.53 10.85
CA VAL A 42 -3.83 3.55 10.94
C VAL A 42 -3.09 3.35 9.61
N MET A 43 -3.21 4.31 8.68
CA MET A 43 -2.60 4.25 7.34
C MET A 43 -1.09 3.99 7.40
N GLU A 44 -0.36 4.71 8.26
CA GLU A 44 1.11 4.57 8.38
C GLU A 44 1.51 3.19 8.94
N GLN A 45 0.84 2.72 9.99
CA GLN A 45 1.08 1.39 10.58
C GLN A 45 0.77 0.28 9.58
N CYS A 46 -0.30 0.43 8.80
CA CYS A 46 -0.68 -0.47 7.71
C CYS A 46 0.40 -0.52 6.62
N LEU A 47 0.91 0.64 6.19
CA LEU A 47 1.98 0.71 5.20
C LEU A 47 3.26 0.04 5.72
N GLN A 48 3.66 0.34 6.94
CA GLN A 48 4.86 -0.22 7.54
C GLN A 48 4.76 -1.76 7.59
N TRP A 49 3.65 -2.28 8.10
CA TRP A 49 3.43 -3.72 8.16
C TRP A 49 3.47 -4.37 6.77
N ALA A 50 2.82 -3.76 5.77
CA ALA A 50 2.83 -4.28 4.39
C ALA A 50 4.23 -4.30 3.77
N LEU A 51 5.07 -3.30 4.08
CA LEU A 51 6.45 -3.26 3.61
C LEU A 51 7.31 -4.34 4.27
N GLU A 52 7.19 -4.51 5.59
CA GLU A 52 7.93 -5.46 6.42
C GLU A 52 7.56 -6.92 6.12
N SER A 53 6.25 -7.21 6.07
CA SER A 53 5.75 -8.56 5.80
C SER A 53 5.83 -8.95 4.33
N GLY A 54 6.14 -8.00 3.45
CA GLY A 54 6.27 -8.27 2.02
C GLY A 54 4.94 -8.45 1.28
N GLN A 55 3.85 -7.79 1.70
CA GLN A 55 2.58 -7.84 0.97
C GLN A 55 2.78 -7.31 -0.45
N ASP A 56 2.64 -8.21 -1.42
CA ASP A 56 2.89 -7.97 -2.83
C ASP A 56 1.63 -7.56 -3.57
N SER A 57 0.46 -8.08 -3.23
CA SER A 57 -0.80 -7.71 -3.90
C SER A 57 -1.62 -6.63 -3.18
N GLY A 58 -2.45 -5.92 -3.94
CA GLY A 58 -3.47 -5.01 -3.43
C GLY A 58 -2.97 -3.65 -2.94
N VAL A 59 -3.89 -2.83 -2.43
CA VAL A 59 -3.65 -1.48 -1.90
C VAL A 59 -3.51 -1.54 -0.38
N TRP A 60 -2.36 -1.09 0.12
CA TRP A 60 -2.03 -1.10 1.54
C TRP A 60 -1.45 0.25 1.96
N GLY A 61 -1.98 0.81 3.06
CA GLY A 61 -1.49 2.07 3.62
C GLY A 61 -1.43 3.21 2.60
N GLY A 62 -2.41 3.28 1.69
CA GLY A 62 -2.50 4.31 0.67
C GLY A 62 -1.62 4.11 -0.57
N LEU A 63 -0.91 2.97 -0.69
CA LEU A 63 -0.08 2.65 -1.84
C LEU A 63 -0.55 1.40 -2.56
N SER A 64 -0.54 1.44 -3.89
CA SER A 64 -0.70 0.26 -4.73
C SER A 64 0.53 -0.67 -4.62
N GLU A 65 0.36 -1.90 -5.08
CA GLU A 65 1.46 -2.86 -5.25
C GLU A 65 2.67 -2.25 -5.97
N ASP A 66 2.44 -1.60 -7.11
CA ASP A 66 3.51 -1.03 -7.93
C ASP A 66 4.23 0.12 -7.26
N GLU A 67 3.50 0.95 -6.50
CA GLU A 67 4.09 2.04 -5.72
C GLU A 67 4.96 1.50 -4.57
N ARG A 68 4.48 0.49 -3.84
CA ARG A 68 5.28 -0.18 -2.80
C ARG A 68 6.53 -0.82 -3.41
N ARG A 69 6.41 -1.47 -4.57
CA ARG A 69 7.54 -2.06 -5.29
C ARG A 69 8.54 -0.99 -5.75
N ALA A 70 8.05 0.13 -6.28
CA ALA A 70 8.89 1.26 -6.68
C ALA A 70 9.64 1.87 -5.49
N MET A 71 8.97 2.01 -4.33
CA MET A 71 9.57 2.48 -3.09
C MET A 71 10.69 1.55 -2.63
N LYS A 72 10.46 0.23 -2.59
CA LYS A 72 11.49 -0.77 -2.25
C LYS A 72 12.70 -0.69 -3.20
N ARG A 73 12.45 -0.60 -4.51
CA ARG A 73 13.53 -0.44 -5.51
C ARG A 73 14.33 0.86 -5.29
N ARG A 74 13.67 1.98 -4.98
CA ARG A 74 14.35 3.25 -4.70
C ARG A 74 15.22 3.16 -3.44
N ALA A 75 14.69 2.55 -2.38
CA ALA A 75 15.44 2.34 -1.14
C ALA A 75 16.69 1.46 -1.37
N ALA A 76 16.55 0.36 -2.14
CA ALA A 76 17.67 -0.50 -2.50
C ALA A 76 18.75 0.25 -3.31
N ARG A 77 18.34 1.04 -4.32
CA ARG A 77 19.28 1.87 -5.09
C ARG A 77 20.01 2.89 -4.22
N ASN A 78 19.32 3.53 -3.28
CA ASN A 78 19.95 4.49 -2.37
C ASN A 78 20.96 3.81 -1.44
N ARG A 79 20.64 2.63 -0.90
CA ARG A 79 21.59 1.83 -0.10
C ARG A 79 22.84 1.47 -0.88
N ALA A 80 22.68 1.02 -2.14
CA ALA A 80 23.82 0.71 -3.00
C ALA A 80 24.69 1.95 -3.26
N ARG A 81 24.08 3.10 -3.58
CA ARG A 81 24.80 4.36 -3.80
C ARG A 81 25.59 4.81 -2.57
N ASN A 82 25.01 4.67 -1.38
CA ASN A 82 25.67 5.05 -0.14
C ASN A 82 26.79 4.07 0.28
N ALA A 83 26.78 2.83 -0.22
CA ALA A 83 27.82 1.85 0.08
C ALA A 83 29.06 1.99 -0.82
N THR A 84 28.95 2.69 -1.94
CA THR A 84 30.06 2.98 -2.88
C THR A 84 30.71 4.35 -2.63
N ALA A 85 30.17 5.15 -1.72
CA ALA A 85 30.68 6.46 -1.30
C ALA A 85 31.45 6.34 0.01
#